data_AF-A0A960A3W8-F1
#
_entry.id   AF-A0A960A3W8-F1
#
_cell.length_a   1.000
_cell.length_b   1.000
_cell.length_c   1.000
_cell.angle_alpha   90.00
_cell.angle_beta   90.00
_cell.angle_gamma   90.00
#
_symmetry.space_group_name_H-M   'P 1'
#
loop_
_entity.id
_entity.type
_entity.pdbx_description
1 polymer ?
#
loop_
_entity_poly.entity_id
_entity_poly.type
_entity_poly.pdbx_seq_one_letter_code
_entity_poly.pdbx_strand_id
1 'polypeptide(L)'
;MSRLFTSESVTEGHPDKIADSISDAILDALLAEDPGSRVAVETLVTTGLVVVAGEVTTEGYADVASIARRRILDIGYDSSEKGFDGASCGVTVALGSQSPDIAQGVDDAYEHRVDSDEDAVNRQGAGDQGLMFG
;
A
#
# COMPACT_ATOMS: atom_id res chain seq x y z
N MET A 1 -20.03 18.38 -33.81
CA MET A 1 -18.95 19.09 -33.09
C MET A 1 -17.84 18.10 -32.86
N SER A 2 -16.61 18.36 -33.31
CA SER A 2 -15.44 17.60 -32.88
C SER A 2 -14.95 18.15 -31.54
N ARG A 3 -14.52 17.26 -30.64
CA ARG A 3 -13.93 17.62 -29.34
C ARG A 3 -12.54 16.99 -29.28
N LEU A 4 -11.56 17.76 -28.81
CA LEU A 4 -10.24 17.24 -28.46
C LEU A 4 -10.27 16.67 -27.04
N PHE A 5 -9.66 15.51 -26.85
CA PHE A 5 -9.51 14.83 -25.58
C PHE A 5 -8.09 14.27 -25.49
N THR A 6 -7.46 14.38 -24.32
CA THR A 6 -6.09 13.93 -24.08
C THR A 6 -6.03 13.16 -22.76
N SER A 7 -5.15 12.16 -22.72
CA SER A 7 -4.78 11.39 -21.54
C SER A 7 -3.28 11.08 -21.62
N GLU A 8 -2.65 10.79 -20.48
CA GLU A 8 -1.23 10.48 -20.36
C GLU A 8 -1.00 9.24 -19.51
N SER A 9 0.23 8.72 -19.56
CA SER A 9 0.68 7.56 -18.79
C SER A 9 2.18 7.71 -18.51
N VAL A 10 2.65 7.00 -17.50
CA VAL A 10 4.05 6.98 -17.08
C VAL A 10 4.54 5.53 -17.00
N THR A 11 5.85 5.33 -17.09
CA THR A 11 6.45 4.00 -16.96
C THR A 11 6.52 3.57 -15.49
N GLU A 12 6.80 2.29 -15.25
CA GLU A 12 7.07 1.75 -13.92
C GLU A 12 8.28 2.41 -13.22
N GLY A 13 9.19 3.01 -14.00
CA GLY A 13 10.34 3.75 -13.48
C GLY A 13 10.02 5.19 -13.04
N HIS A 14 8.78 5.66 -13.22
CA HIS A 14 8.37 6.93 -12.64
C HIS A 14 8.38 6.83 -11.10
N PRO A 15 8.95 7.79 -10.35
CA PRO A 15 9.09 7.68 -8.90
C PRO A 15 7.78 7.38 -8.16
N ASP A 16 6.68 7.99 -8.60
CA ASP A 16 5.35 7.69 -8.04
C ASP A 16 4.94 6.23 -8.28
N LYS A 17 5.24 5.66 -9.46
CA LYS A 17 4.95 4.25 -9.75
C LYS A 17 5.90 3.28 -9.06
N ILE A 18 7.12 3.69 -8.75
CA ILE A 18 8.02 2.93 -7.87
C ILE A 18 7.44 2.89 -6.46
N ALA A 19 6.96 4.03 -5.94
CA ALA A 19 6.32 4.10 -4.62
C ALA A 19 5.09 3.18 -4.55
N ASP A 20 4.16 3.31 -5.51
CA ASP A 20 2.99 2.44 -5.64
C ASP A 20 3.43 0.96 -5.62
N SER A 21 4.41 0.61 -6.44
CA SER A 21 4.82 -0.78 -6.60
C SER A 21 5.55 -1.36 -5.39
N ILE A 22 6.25 -0.53 -4.59
CA ILE A 22 6.84 -0.97 -3.31
C ILE A 22 5.72 -1.20 -2.29
N SER A 23 4.77 -0.28 -2.17
CA SER A 23 3.61 -0.44 -1.28
C SER A 23 2.82 -1.71 -1.58
N ASP A 24 2.52 -1.96 -2.85
CA ASP A 24 1.82 -3.19 -3.28
C ASP A 24 2.66 -4.46 -3.03
N ALA A 25 3.97 -4.42 -3.25
CA ALA A 25 4.82 -5.58 -2.98
C ALA A 25 4.88 -5.95 -1.49
N ILE A 26 4.75 -4.97 -0.60
CA ILE A 26 4.65 -5.21 0.85
C ILE A 26 3.28 -5.78 1.20
N LEU A 27 2.20 -5.24 0.63
CA LEU A 27 0.84 -5.79 0.74
C LEU A 27 0.81 -7.26 0.31
N ASP A 28 1.34 -7.58 -0.87
CA ASP A 28 1.39 -8.93 -1.41
C ASP A 28 2.15 -9.90 -0.50
N ALA A 29 3.31 -9.47 0.02
CA ALA A 29 4.11 -10.30 0.92
C ALA A 29 3.35 -10.63 2.22
N LEU A 30 2.66 -9.64 2.80
CA LEU A 30 1.87 -9.83 4.01
C LEU A 30 0.64 -10.70 3.77
N LEU A 31 -0.11 -10.47 2.68
CA LEU A 31 -1.27 -11.28 2.32
C LEU A 31 -0.92 -12.72 1.97
N ALA A 32 0.28 -12.97 1.44
CA ALA A 32 0.76 -14.32 1.15
C ALA A 32 1.01 -15.14 2.43
N GLU A 33 1.43 -14.50 3.52
CA GLU A 33 1.65 -15.17 4.81
C GLU A 33 0.38 -15.18 5.68
N ASP A 34 -0.34 -14.06 5.72
CA ASP A 34 -1.58 -13.88 6.48
C ASP A 34 -2.64 -13.21 5.60
N PRO A 35 -3.58 -13.99 5.03
CA PRO A 35 -4.69 -13.46 4.23
C PRO A 35 -5.64 -12.52 5.01
N GLY A 36 -5.56 -12.50 6.34
CA GLY A 36 -6.31 -11.57 7.21
C GLY A 36 -5.61 -10.23 7.42
N SER A 37 -4.43 -10.01 6.82
CA SER A 37 -3.66 -8.78 6.98
C SER A 37 -4.45 -7.54 6.58
N ARG A 38 -4.41 -6.52 7.43
CA ARG A 38 -4.88 -5.16 7.13
C ARG A 38 -3.66 -4.28 6.92
N VAL A 39 -3.50 -3.74 5.72
CA VAL A 39 -2.27 -3.07 5.29
C VAL A 39 -2.62 -1.72 4.69
N ALA A 40 -2.14 -0.65 5.32
CA ALA A 40 -2.18 0.70 4.79
C ALA A 40 -0.73 1.23 4.79
N VAL A 41 0.00 0.91 3.72
CA VAL A 41 1.43 1.22 3.57
C VAL A 41 1.63 2.30 2.53
N GLU A 42 2.27 3.37 2.96
CA GLU A 42 2.65 4.52 2.15
C GLU A 42 4.15 4.49 1.89
N THR A 43 4.53 4.75 0.64
CA THR A 43 5.93 4.80 0.24
C THR A 43 6.27 6.19 -0.30
N LEU A 44 7.31 6.80 0.26
CA LEU A 44 7.94 8.00 -0.30
C LEU A 44 9.31 7.62 -0.87
N VAL A 45 9.54 7.97 -2.13
CA VAL A 45 10.82 7.76 -2.82
C VAL A 45 11.46 9.11 -3.13
N THR A 46 12.73 9.25 -2.79
CA THR A 46 13.55 10.42 -3.15
C THR A 46 15.01 10.01 -3.35
N THR A 47 15.88 10.96 -3.67
CA THR A 47 17.29 10.70 -4.00
C THR A 47 17.98 9.89 -2.91
N GLY A 48 18.28 8.63 -3.23
CA GLY A 48 18.99 7.71 -2.34
C GLY A 48 18.20 7.25 -1.11
N LEU A 49 16.89 7.50 -1.03
CA LEU A 49 16.07 7.15 0.15
C LEU A 49 14.68 6.64 -0.24
N VAL A 50 14.29 5.54 0.40
CA VAL A 50 12.92 5.05 0.49
C VAL A 50 12.45 5.19 1.93
N VAL A 51 11.29 5.82 2.13
CA VAL A 51 10.59 5.82 3.42
C VAL A 51 9.31 5.03 3.26
N VAL A 52 9.17 3.98 4.06
CA VAL A 52 7.96 3.17 4.16
C VAL A 52 7.29 3.48 5.50
N ALA A 53 6.05 3.95 5.46
CA ALA A 53 5.30 4.36 6.64
C ALA A 53 3.85 3.87 6.56
N GLY A 54 3.12 3.95 7.67
CA GLY A 54 1.70 3.60 7.72
C GLY A 54 1.37 2.60 8.81
N GLU A 55 0.29 1.86 8.60
CA GLU A 55 -0.33 1.01 9.61
C GLU A 55 -0.54 -0.41 9.07
N VAL A 56 -0.08 -1.40 9.83
CA VAL A 56 -0.19 -2.82 9.49
C VAL A 56 -0.69 -3.61 10.69
N THR A 57 -1.71 -4.44 10.47
CA THR A 57 -2.17 -5.47 11.38
C THR A 57 -2.07 -6.80 10.67
N THR A 58 -1.21 -7.70 11.16
CA THR A 58 -0.89 -8.97 10.52
C THR A 58 -0.26 -9.92 11.54
N GLU A 59 -0.43 -11.23 11.34
CA GLU A 59 0.37 -12.27 12.00
C GLU A 59 1.61 -12.69 11.18
N GLY A 60 1.70 -12.25 9.92
CA GLY A 60 2.81 -12.52 9.02
C GLY A 60 4.02 -11.59 9.23
N TYR A 61 5.09 -11.85 8.48
CA TYR A 61 6.30 -11.05 8.48
C TYR A 61 6.72 -10.66 7.06
N ALA A 62 6.97 -9.37 6.84
CA ALA A 62 7.55 -8.87 5.60
C ALA A 62 8.89 -8.19 5.89
N ASP A 63 9.97 -8.64 5.22
CA ASP A 63 11.24 -7.91 5.19
C ASP A 63 11.13 -6.72 4.23
N VAL A 64 10.52 -5.64 4.72
CA VAL A 64 10.23 -4.40 3.98
C VAL A 64 11.45 -3.85 3.27
N ALA A 65 12.61 -3.85 3.95
CA ALA A 65 13.83 -3.30 3.36
C ALA A 65 14.29 -4.14 2.17
N SER A 66 14.31 -5.46 2.30
CA SER A 66 14.68 -6.35 1.19
C SER A 66 13.68 -6.30 0.04
N ILE A 67 12.37 -6.21 0.32
CA ILE A 67 11.32 -6.09 -0.69
C ILE A 67 11.49 -4.80 -1.49
N ALA A 68 11.63 -3.65 -0.81
CA ALA A 68 11.80 -2.36 -1.48
C ALA A 68 13.04 -2.35 -2.40
N ARG A 69 14.18 -2.84 -1.89
CA ARG A 69 15.42 -2.93 -2.69
C ARG A 69 15.25 -3.81 -3.91
N ARG A 70 14.70 -5.02 -3.74
CA ARG A 70 14.47 -5.97 -4.83
C ARG A 70 13.57 -5.35 -5.88
N ARG A 71 12.49 -4.68 -5.46
CA ARG A 71 11.56 -4.06 -6.40
C ARG A 71 12.21 -2.96 -7.23
N ILE A 72 13.05 -2.13 -6.62
CA ILE A 72 13.83 -1.10 -7.31
C ILE A 72 14.81 -1.71 -8.33
N LEU A 73 15.48 -2.81 -7.95
CA LEU A 73 16.38 -3.54 -8.86
C LEU A 73 15.61 -4.18 -10.03
N ASP A 74 14.45 -4.77 -9.77
CA ASP A 74 13.61 -5.41 -10.81
C ASP A 74 13.09 -4.39 -11.83
N ILE A 75 12.78 -3.15 -11.39
CA ILE A 75 12.42 -2.02 -12.27
C ILE A 75 13.63 -1.56 -13.11
N GLY A 76 14.85 -1.86 -12.68
CA GLY A 76 16.08 -1.58 -13.41
C GLY A 76 16.95 -0.46 -12.83
N TYR A 77 16.69 0.02 -11.63
CA TYR A 77 17.57 0.96 -10.91
C TYR A 77 18.63 0.18 -10.12
N ASP A 78 19.65 -0.29 -10.83
CA ASP A 78 20.73 -1.18 -10.36
C ASP A 78 22.11 -0.51 -10.29
N SER A 79 22.17 0.80 -10.52
CA SER A 79 23.43 1.56 -10.56
C SER A 79 23.16 3.02 -10.24
N SER A 80 24.01 3.60 -9.40
CA SER A 80 23.94 5.03 -9.03
C SER A 80 24.08 5.97 -10.24
N GLU A 81 24.63 5.50 -11.37
CA GLU A 81 24.68 6.25 -12.63
C GLU A 81 23.29 6.53 -13.21
N LYS A 82 22.28 5.73 -12.84
CA LYS A 82 20.87 5.93 -13.21
C LYS A 82 20.15 6.96 -12.32
N GLY A 83 20.86 7.55 -11.36
CA GLY A 83 20.31 8.51 -10.38
C GLY A 83 19.63 7.86 -9.17
N PHE A 84 19.44 6.54 -9.18
CA PHE A 84 18.89 5.75 -8.08
C PHE A 84 19.37 4.30 -8.18
N ASP A 85 19.53 3.63 -7.04
CA ASP A 85 20.14 2.30 -6.97
C ASP A 85 19.60 1.50 -5.78
N GLY A 86 18.86 0.43 -6.07
CA GLY A 86 18.26 -0.45 -5.05
C GLY A 86 19.31 -1.17 -4.19
N ALA A 87 20.54 -1.36 -4.69
CA ALA A 87 21.61 -2.00 -3.92
C ALA A 87 22.21 -1.06 -2.85
N SER A 88 22.11 0.25 -3.02
CA SER A 88 22.78 1.24 -2.16
C SER A 88 21.86 2.27 -1.50
N CYS A 89 20.59 2.40 -1.91
CA CYS A 89 19.66 3.36 -1.32
C CYS A 89 19.43 3.11 0.18
N GLY A 90 19.14 4.15 0.96
CA GLY A 90 18.63 4.00 2.31
C GLY A 90 17.18 3.50 2.31
N VAL A 91 16.80 2.69 3.30
CA VAL A 91 15.40 2.33 3.55
C VAL A 91 15.08 2.61 5.02
N THR A 92 14.10 3.49 5.25
CA THR A 92 13.56 3.81 6.57
C THR A 92 12.18 3.22 6.69
N VAL A 93 11.94 2.47 7.76
CA VAL A 93 10.64 1.83 8.04
C VAL A 93 10.05 2.43 9.30
N ALA A 94 8.83 2.96 9.18
CA ALA A 94 8.06 3.59 10.24
C ALA A 94 6.61 3.08 10.22
N LEU A 95 6.45 1.78 10.47
CA LEU A 95 5.14 1.11 10.51
C LEU A 95 4.63 1.01 11.96
N GLY A 96 3.36 1.37 12.16
CA GLY A 96 2.62 1.16 13.40
C GLY A 96 1.52 0.12 13.24
N SER A 97 0.83 -0.19 14.34
CA SER A 97 -0.41 -0.97 14.30
C SER A 97 -1.59 -0.10 13.91
N GLN A 98 -2.61 -0.70 13.30
CA GLN A 98 -3.86 0.00 12.99
C GLN A 98 -4.52 0.54 14.26
N SER A 99 -5.13 1.73 14.17
CA SER A 99 -5.92 2.28 15.27
C SER A 99 -7.11 1.38 15.65
N PRO A 100 -7.31 1.06 16.95
CA PRO A 100 -8.51 0.35 17.41
C PRO A 100 -9.83 1.04 17.04
N ASP A 101 -9.82 2.38 16.93
CA ASP A 101 -11.00 3.17 16.56
C ASP A 101 -11.43 2.94 15.10
N ILE A 102 -10.48 2.57 14.23
CA ILE A 102 -10.75 2.18 12.84
C ILE A 102 -11.18 0.72 12.81
N ALA A 103 -10.49 -0.15 13.55
CA ALA A 103 -10.78 -1.59 13.60
C ALA A 103 -12.24 -1.86 13.99
N GLN A 104 -12.77 -1.20 15.03
CA GLN A 104 -14.17 -1.37 15.44
C GLN A 104 -15.19 -1.03 14.34
N GLY A 105 -14.87 -0.06 13.47
CA GLY A 105 -15.76 0.38 12.40
C GLY A 105 -15.81 -0.61 11.25
N VAL A 106 -14.69 -1.30 11.01
CA VAL A 106 -14.56 -2.30 9.94
C VAL A 106 -14.98 -3.69 10.40
N ASP A 107 -14.57 -4.10 11.60
CA ASP A 107 -14.83 -5.44 12.14
C ASP A 107 -16.32 -5.66 12.46
N ASP A 108 -17.02 -4.59 12.80
CA ASP A 108 -18.44 -4.62 13.15
C ASP A 108 -19.15 -3.42 12.49
N ALA A 109 -19.91 -3.66 11.42
CA ALA A 109 -20.55 -2.60 10.66
C ALA A 109 -21.64 -1.86 11.45
N TYR A 110 -22.04 -0.68 10.98
CA TYR A 110 -23.11 0.09 11.62
C TYR A 110 -24.45 -0.65 11.60
N GLU A 111 -24.76 -1.30 10.49
CA GLU A 111 -25.98 -2.09 10.24
C GLU A 111 -26.09 -3.26 11.22
N HIS A 112 -24.97 -3.94 11.50
CA HIS A 112 -24.93 -5.01 12.49
C HIS A 112 -25.15 -4.46 13.91
N ARG A 113 -24.47 -3.37 14.28
CA ARG A 113 -24.55 -2.76 15.63
C ARG A 113 -25.89 -2.12 15.96
N VAL A 114 -26.53 -1.48 14.99
CA VAL A 114 -27.70 -0.62 15.20
C VAL A 114 -28.98 -1.27 14.72
N ASP A 115 -28.96 -1.85 13.52
CA ASP A 115 -30.16 -2.40 12.89
C ASP A 115 -30.35 -3.90 13.18
N SER A 116 -29.39 -4.51 13.90
CA SER A 116 -29.37 -5.95 14.22
C SER A 116 -29.44 -6.82 12.97
N ASP A 117 -28.85 -6.36 11.86
CA ASP A 117 -28.77 -7.13 10.62
C ASP A 117 -27.86 -8.35 10.83
N GLU A 118 -28.40 -9.55 10.61
CA GLU A 118 -27.65 -10.80 10.78
C GLU A 118 -26.98 -11.28 9.49
N ASP A 119 -27.14 -10.57 8.37
CA ASP A 119 -26.50 -10.95 7.11
C ASP A 119 -24.96 -10.90 7.26
N ALA A 120 -24.33 -12.03 6.98
CA ALA A 120 -22.89 -12.19 7.08
C ALA A 120 -22.14 -11.22 6.15
N VAL A 121 -22.72 -10.82 5.01
CA VAL A 121 -22.07 -9.86 4.10
C VAL A 121 -22.11 -8.42 4.62
N ASN A 122 -23.08 -8.09 5.49
CA ASN A 122 -23.23 -6.76 6.07
C ASN A 122 -22.43 -6.59 7.37
N ARG A 123 -21.67 -7.61 7.79
CA ARG A 123 -20.86 -7.54 9.00
C ARG A 123 -19.66 -6.61 8.90
N GLN A 124 -19.10 -6.46 7.70
CA GLN A 124 -17.91 -5.64 7.49
C GLN A 124 -18.29 -4.23 7.02
N GLY A 125 -17.89 -3.23 7.79
CA GLY A 125 -18.08 -1.82 7.45
C GLY A 125 -17.03 -1.30 6.47
N ALA A 126 -17.31 -0.15 5.84
CA ALA A 126 -16.28 0.61 5.14
C ALA A 126 -15.23 1.13 6.14
N GLY A 127 -13.95 1.11 5.75
CA GLY A 127 -12.84 1.58 6.59
C GLY A 127 -12.71 3.10 6.67
N ASP A 128 -13.30 3.82 5.73
CA ASP A 128 -13.41 5.27 5.73
C ASP A 128 -14.61 5.68 4.86
N GLN A 129 -15.01 6.96 4.95
CA GLN A 129 -15.92 7.57 3.99
C GLN A 129 -15.31 7.59 2.58
N GLY A 130 -16.12 7.41 1.54
CA GLY A 130 -15.59 7.37 0.18
C GLY A 130 -16.63 7.62 -0.92
N LEU A 131 -16.12 7.88 -2.13
CA LEU A 131 -16.87 8.05 -3.36
C LEU A 131 -16.13 7.34 -4.50
N MET A 132 -16.84 6.50 -5.25
CA MET A 132 -16.28 5.68 -6.34
C MET A 132 -17.03 5.93 -7.64
N PHE A 133 -16.31 6.00 -8.77
CA PHE A 133 -16.86 6.08 -10.13
C PHE A 133 -16.34 4.88 -10.93
N GLY A 134 -17.20 4.28 -11.75
CA GLY A 134 -16.89 3.12 -12.61
C GLY A 134 -17.40 3.30 -14.03
#